data_AF-A0A9X1VI46-F1
#
_entry.id   AF-A0A9X1VI46-F1
#
_cell.length_a   1.000
_cell.length_b   1.000
_cell.length_c   1.000
_cell.angle_alpha   90.00
_cell.angle_beta   90.00
_cell.angle_gamma   90.00
#
_symmetry.space_group_name_H-M   'P 1'
#
loop_
_entity.id
_entity.type
_entity.pdbx_description
1 polymer ?
#
loop_
_entity_poly.entity_id
_entity_poly.type
_entity_poly.pdbx_seq_one_letter_code
_entity_poly.pdbx_strand_id
1 'polypeptide(L)'
;MKTPSYFALPLLALLVTGNVKTAAAQGVAPVVLTAATAPAGVRPALAREETALADPVREALRTLPQAKKKFLAGLPEGDQFLLSVRVAASDTSFRQALARVLGWRGNTVQALLLPEAADSATPAEPMPVSFPETAVVDWTLLRASGREEGNYVGRYNETAAQVEGMRLR
;
A
#
# COMPACT_ATOMS: atom_id res chain seq x y z
N MET A 1 -24.52 55.22 -63.41
CA MET A 1 -24.24 53.80 -63.06
C MET A 1 -24.03 53.79 -61.54
N LYS A 2 -25.02 53.62 -60.65
CA LYS A 2 -25.80 52.44 -60.19
C LYS A 2 -24.94 51.23 -59.71
N THR A 3 -24.68 51.19 -58.37
CA THR A 3 -24.49 50.07 -57.37
C THR A 3 -23.68 48.81 -57.75
N PRO A 4 -22.97 48.09 -56.82
CA PRO A 4 -23.44 47.62 -55.47
C PRO A 4 -22.40 47.77 -54.32
N SER A 5 -22.79 47.95 -53.05
CA SER A 5 -23.30 46.97 -52.06
C SER A 5 -22.41 45.75 -51.81
N TYR A 6 -21.65 45.77 -50.70
CA TYR A 6 -21.29 44.56 -49.96
C TYR A 6 -21.38 44.79 -48.46
N PHE A 7 -22.28 44.02 -47.83
CA PHE A 7 -22.44 43.81 -46.41
C PHE A 7 -21.17 43.17 -45.82
N ALA A 8 -20.63 43.73 -44.74
CA ALA A 8 -19.66 43.05 -43.89
C ALA A 8 -20.33 42.73 -42.54
N LEU A 9 -20.56 41.42 -42.31
CA LEU A 9 -20.97 40.84 -41.04
C LEU A 9 -19.93 41.08 -39.95
N PRO A 10 -20.31 41.39 -38.69
CA PRO A 10 -19.38 41.29 -37.58
C PRO A 10 -19.29 39.82 -37.13
N LEU A 11 -18.06 39.29 -37.17
CA LEU A 11 -17.70 37.98 -36.63
C LEU A 11 -17.64 38.09 -35.09
N LEU A 12 -18.67 37.58 -34.41
CA LEU A 12 -18.68 37.49 -32.95
C LEU A 12 -17.97 36.19 -32.53
N ALA A 13 -16.68 36.28 -32.19
CA ALA A 13 -15.94 35.16 -31.62
C ALA A 13 -16.10 35.16 -30.08
N LEU A 14 -17.07 34.41 -29.57
CA LEU A 14 -17.15 34.09 -28.14
C LEU A 14 -16.25 32.87 -27.86
N LEU A 15 -15.04 33.13 -27.37
CA LEU A 15 -14.18 32.11 -26.76
C LEU A 15 -14.65 31.88 -25.32
N VAL A 16 -15.54 30.91 -25.13
CA VAL A 16 -15.79 30.34 -23.80
C VAL A 16 -14.71 29.30 -23.55
N THR A 17 -13.56 29.71 -23.00
CA THR A 17 -12.62 28.77 -22.39
C THR A 17 -13.22 28.28 -21.09
N GLY A 18 -14.03 27.22 -21.19
CA GLY A 18 -14.42 26.43 -20.03
C GLY A 18 -13.18 25.81 -19.42
N ASN A 19 -12.66 26.45 -18.36
CA ASN A 19 -11.72 25.82 -17.44
C ASN A 19 -12.47 24.67 -16.77
N VAL A 20 -12.41 23.47 -17.35
CA VAL A 20 -12.73 22.25 -16.64
C VAL A 20 -11.60 22.07 -15.63
N LYS A 21 -11.78 22.67 -14.45
CA LYS A 21 -10.98 22.35 -13.27
C LYS A 21 -11.42 20.95 -12.86
N THR A 22 -10.81 19.94 -13.46
CA THR A 22 -10.93 18.56 -13.02
C THR A 22 -10.42 18.52 -11.58
N ALA A 23 -11.35 18.61 -10.63
CA ALA A 23 -11.06 18.32 -9.24
C ALA A 23 -10.76 16.82 -9.20
N ALA A 24 -9.48 16.46 -9.34
CA ALA A 24 -9.00 15.17 -8.92
C ALA A 24 -9.43 15.04 -7.45
N ALA A 25 -10.33 14.10 -7.17
CA ALA A 25 -10.67 13.72 -5.82
C ALA A 25 -9.34 13.34 -5.15
N GLN A 26 -8.86 14.21 -4.25
CA GLN A 26 -7.69 13.95 -3.43
C GLN A 26 -8.08 12.84 -2.46
N GLY A 27 -8.02 11.59 -2.91
CA GLY A 27 -8.11 10.43 -2.05
C GLY A 27 -7.02 10.57 -1.00
N VAL A 28 -7.40 10.60 0.28
CA VAL A 28 -6.46 10.69 1.39
C VAL A 28 -5.49 9.52 1.26
N ALA A 29 -4.19 9.82 1.14
CA ALA A 29 -3.17 8.78 1.03
C ALA A 29 -3.25 7.84 2.25
N PRO A 30 -3.16 6.52 2.06
CA PRO A 30 -3.29 5.57 3.16
C PRO A 30 -2.21 5.81 4.22
N VAL A 31 -2.62 5.88 5.48
CA VAL A 31 -1.73 6.15 6.60
C VAL A 31 -1.17 4.84 7.14
N VAL A 32 0.13 4.62 6.92
CA VAL A 32 0.86 3.50 7.51
C VAL A 32 1.15 3.79 8.98
N LEU A 33 0.79 2.85 9.84
CA LEU A 33 0.85 2.99 11.29
C LEU A 33 2.19 2.51 11.85
N THR A 34 2.64 3.20 12.88
CA THR A 34 3.67 2.73 13.81
C THR A 34 3.11 2.79 15.23
N ALA A 35 3.74 2.11 16.18
CA ALA A 35 3.39 2.24 17.59
C ALA A 35 3.40 3.71 18.06
N ALA A 36 4.29 4.55 17.53
CA ALA A 36 4.42 5.96 17.88
C ALA A 36 3.33 6.86 17.23
N THR A 37 2.87 6.51 16.03
CA THR A 37 1.95 7.34 15.22
C THR A 37 0.50 6.86 15.26
N ALA A 38 0.21 5.74 15.93
CA ALA A 38 -1.13 5.18 16.00
C ALA A 38 -2.11 6.13 16.73
N PRO A 39 -3.32 6.38 16.17
CA PRO A 39 -4.40 7.09 16.85
C PRO A 39 -4.75 6.44 18.19
N ALA A 40 -5.22 7.23 19.16
CA ALA A 40 -5.52 6.74 20.51
C ALA A 40 -6.53 5.57 20.51
N GLY A 41 -7.53 5.61 19.62
CA GLY A 41 -8.52 4.54 19.48
C GLY A 41 -7.95 3.23 18.93
N VAL A 42 -6.86 3.29 18.16
CA VAL A 42 -6.20 2.11 17.55
C VAL A 42 -5.21 1.43 18.49
N ARG A 43 -4.54 2.20 19.36
CA ARG A 43 -3.44 1.70 20.21
C ARG A 43 -3.77 0.42 21.02
N PRO A 44 -4.94 0.27 21.65
CA PRO A 44 -5.25 -0.95 22.40
C PRO A 44 -5.32 -2.19 21.50
N ALA A 45 -5.91 -2.06 20.31
CA ALA A 45 -5.99 -3.16 19.34
C ALA A 45 -4.60 -3.51 18.79
N LEU A 46 -3.81 -2.49 18.47
CA LEU A 46 -2.43 -2.66 18.01
C LEU A 46 -1.57 -3.39 19.03
N ALA A 47 -1.61 -2.98 20.31
CA ALA A 47 -0.83 -3.59 21.37
C ALA A 47 -1.19 -5.07 21.62
N ARG A 48 -2.48 -5.42 21.50
CA ARG A 48 -2.95 -6.80 21.60
C ARG A 48 -2.41 -7.66 20.46
N GLU A 49 -2.46 -7.15 19.24
CA GLU A 49 -1.92 -7.86 18.07
C GLU A 49 -0.39 -7.99 18.15
N GLU A 50 0.31 -6.93 18.55
CA GLU A 50 1.77 -6.97 18.79
C GLU A 50 2.15 -8.03 19.82
N THR A 51 1.35 -8.19 20.87
CA THR A 51 1.54 -9.24 21.88
C THR A 51 1.27 -10.63 21.29
N ALA A 52 0.19 -10.80 20.52
CA ALA A 52 -0.20 -12.07 19.93
C ALA A 52 0.78 -12.56 18.84
N LEU A 53 1.43 -11.63 18.14
CA LEU A 53 2.36 -11.90 17.04
C LEU A 53 3.83 -11.65 17.42
N ALA A 54 4.13 -11.48 18.71
CA ALA A 54 5.46 -11.06 19.17
C ALA A 54 6.60 -11.95 18.64
N ASP A 55 6.40 -13.27 18.65
CA ASP A 55 7.41 -14.23 18.20
C ASP A 55 7.64 -14.21 16.68
N PRO A 56 6.63 -14.38 15.81
CA PRO A 56 6.84 -14.31 14.37
C PRO A 56 7.32 -12.92 13.91
N VAL A 57 6.85 -11.83 14.52
CA VAL A 57 7.33 -10.47 14.22
C VAL A 57 8.80 -10.31 14.60
N ARG A 58 9.21 -10.80 15.78
CA ARG A 58 10.62 -10.73 16.20
C ARG A 58 11.53 -11.43 15.20
N GLU A 59 11.13 -12.60 14.72
CA GLU A 59 11.90 -13.36 13.74
C GLU A 59 11.95 -12.67 12.36
N ALA A 60 10.83 -12.11 11.91
CA ALA A 60 10.79 -11.31 10.69
C ALA A 60 11.74 -10.11 10.77
N LEU A 61 11.69 -9.35 11.87
CA LEU A 61 12.55 -8.17 12.07
C LEU A 61 14.03 -8.54 12.22
N ARG A 62 14.33 -9.68 12.86
CA ARG A 62 15.71 -10.19 12.98
C ARG A 62 16.34 -10.47 11.62
N THR A 63 15.54 -10.95 10.66
CA THR A 63 16.00 -11.38 9.34
C THR A 63 15.84 -10.31 8.25
N LEU A 64 15.06 -9.26 8.51
CA LEU A 64 14.84 -8.14 7.61
C LEU A 64 16.14 -7.49 7.10
N PRO A 65 17.20 -7.24 7.90
CA PRO A 65 18.43 -6.65 7.39
C PRO A 65 19.10 -7.49 6.29
N GLN A 66 19.05 -8.82 6.41
CA GLN A 66 19.58 -9.73 5.39
C GLN A 66 18.72 -9.70 4.13
N ALA A 67 17.40 -9.70 4.27
CA ALA A 67 16.47 -9.61 3.15
C ALA A 67 16.59 -8.27 2.41
N LYS A 68 16.69 -7.17 3.14
CA LYS A 68 16.99 -5.82 2.61
C LYS A 68 18.29 -5.79 1.83
N LYS A 69 19.36 -6.44 2.33
CA LYS A 69 20.63 -6.55 1.61
C LYS A 69 20.47 -7.27 0.26
N LYS A 70 19.68 -8.34 0.21
CA LYS A 70 19.35 -9.04 -1.06
C LYS A 70 18.61 -8.11 -2.02
N PHE A 71 17.58 -7.40 -1.54
CA PHE A 71 16.83 -6.44 -2.36
C PHE A 71 17.73 -5.33 -2.93
N LEU A 72 18.58 -4.73 -2.10
CA LEU A 72 19.49 -3.65 -2.51
C LEU A 72 20.59 -4.11 -3.48
N ALA A 73 20.92 -5.39 -3.50
CA ALA A 73 21.82 -5.98 -4.49
C ALA A 73 21.15 -6.18 -5.86
N GLY A 74 19.83 -5.97 -5.95
CA GLY A 74 19.02 -6.25 -7.13
C GLY A 74 18.32 -7.59 -7.02
N LEU A 75 17.08 -7.63 -7.50
CA LEU A 75 16.30 -8.86 -7.60
C LEU A 75 16.28 -9.36 -9.05
N PRO A 76 16.24 -10.69 -9.26
CA PRO A 76 15.90 -11.27 -10.54
C PRO A 76 14.58 -10.73 -11.10
N GLU A 77 14.44 -10.75 -12.42
CA GLU A 77 13.21 -10.32 -13.08
C GLU A 77 11.99 -11.14 -12.60
N GLY A 78 10.89 -10.44 -12.32
CA GLY A 78 9.65 -11.02 -11.82
C GLY A 78 9.61 -11.29 -10.32
N ASP A 79 10.75 -11.30 -9.63
CA ASP A 79 10.79 -11.36 -8.16
C ASP A 79 10.30 -10.04 -7.55
N GLN A 80 9.66 -10.14 -6.39
CA GLN A 80 9.12 -9.00 -5.65
C GLN A 80 9.58 -9.04 -4.20
N PHE A 81 9.90 -7.87 -3.66
CA PHE A 81 10.07 -7.69 -2.22
C PHE A 81 8.85 -7.00 -1.64
N LEU A 82 8.16 -7.69 -0.75
CA LEU A 82 6.92 -7.26 -0.12
C LEU A 82 7.17 -7.06 1.37
N LEU A 83 6.57 -6.01 1.94
CA LEU A 83 6.54 -5.77 3.38
C LEU A 83 5.09 -5.80 3.85
N SER A 84 4.84 -6.52 4.93
CA SER A 84 3.57 -6.41 5.65
C SER A 84 3.63 -5.21 6.58
N VAL A 85 2.65 -4.32 6.44
CA VAL A 85 2.51 -3.11 7.26
C VAL A 85 1.08 -2.99 7.76
N ARG A 86 0.87 -2.11 8.74
CA ARG A 86 -0.47 -1.78 9.24
C ARG A 86 -0.92 -0.46 8.67
N VAL A 87 -2.15 -0.39 8.20
CA VAL A 87 -2.73 0.81 7.60
C VAL A 87 -4.01 1.17 8.35
N ALA A 88 -4.17 2.44 8.68
CA ALA A 88 -5.40 2.94 9.28
C ALA A 88 -6.60 2.60 8.37
N ALA A 89 -7.64 2.03 8.96
CA ALA A 89 -8.92 1.80 8.29
C ALA A 89 -9.97 2.80 8.81
N SER A 90 -9.87 3.17 10.09
CA SER A 90 -10.60 4.26 10.72
C SER A 90 -9.80 4.80 11.91
N ASP A 91 -10.40 5.71 12.68
CA ASP A 91 -9.81 6.26 13.92
C ASP A 91 -9.68 5.21 15.04
N THR A 92 -10.36 4.06 14.88
CA THR A 92 -10.45 2.99 15.88
C THR A 92 -10.04 1.62 15.33
N SER A 93 -9.81 1.49 14.03
CA SER A 93 -9.41 0.23 13.41
C SER A 93 -8.25 0.40 12.42
N PHE A 94 -7.55 -0.70 12.21
CA PHE A 94 -6.49 -0.83 11.23
C PHE A 94 -6.63 -2.18 10.54
N ARG A 95 -5.91 -2.35 9.43
CA ARG A 95 -5.75 -3.63 8.75
C ARG A 95 -4.28 -3.86 8.42
N GLN A 96 -3.90 -5.12 8.26
CA GLN A 96 -2.62 -5.46 7.67
C GLN A 96 -2.72 -5.37 6.14
N ALA A 97 -1.68 -4.84 5.50
CA ALA A 97 -1.62 -4.69 4.06
C ALA A 97 -0.22 -5.02 3.54
N LEU A 98 -0.13 -5.45 2.29
CA LEU A 98 1.12 -5.73 1.61
C LEU A 98 1.60 -4.49 0.85
N ALA A 99 2.87 -4.15 1.01
CA ALA A 99 3.52 -3.05 0.31
C ALA A 99 4.69 -3.59 -0.53
N ARG A 100 4.61 -3.45 -1.86
CA ARG A 100 5.70 -3.80 -2.77
C ARG A 100 6.77 -2.72 -2.73
N VAL A 101 7.99 -3.09 -2.39
CA VAL A 101 9.06 -2.12 -2.19
C VAL A 101 9.62 -1.62 -3.51
N LEU A 102 9.72 -0.30 -3.62
CA LEU A 102 10.37 0.40 -4.73
C LEU A 102 11.81 0.81 -4.38
N GLY A 103 12.07 1.11 -3.10
CA GLY A 103 13.40 1.49 -2.66
C GLY A 103 13.48 1.88 -1.18
N TRP A 104 14.71 2.17 -0.75
CA TRP A 104 15.01 2.70 0.58
C TRP A 104 15.75 4.04 0.46
N ARG A 105 15.41 4.99 1.33
CA ARG A 105 16.17 6.22 1.56
C ARG A 105 16.43 6.36 3.06
N GLY A 106 17.65 6.03 3.49
CA GLY A 106 17.97 5.93 4.92
C GLY A 106 17.06 4.92 5.61
N ASN A 107 16.31 5.38 6.61
CA ASN A 107 15.35 4.55 7.36
C ASN A 107 13.91 4.61 6.82
N THR A 108 13.72 5.21 5.65
CA THR A 108 12.40 5.35 5.00
C THR A 108 12.29 4.38 3.82
N VAL A 109 11.21 3.62 3.82
CA VAL A 109 10.80 2.74 2.71
C VAL A 109 9.93 3.54 1.74
N GLN A 110 10.19 3.40 0.44
CA GLN A 110 9.30 3.84 -0.64
C GLN A 110 8.66 2.60 -1.24
N ALA A 111 7.33 2.54 -1.30
CA ALA A 111 6.62 1.33 -1.71
C ALA A 111 5.30 1.64 -2.43
N LEU A 112 4.71 0.61 -3.04
CA LEU A 112 3.35 0.59 -3.54
C LEU A 112 2.51 -0.29 -2.62
N LEU A 113 1.54 0.29 -1.92
CA LEU A 113 0.55 -0.45 -1.18
C LEU A 113 -0.35 -1.20 -2.17
N LEU A 114 -0.38 -2.52 -2.05
CA LEU A 114 -1.17 -3.38 -2.91
C LEU A 114 -2.64 -3.33 -2.48
N PRO A 115 -3.58 -3.39 -3.43
CA PRO A 115 -5.00 -3.53 -3.10
C PRO A 115 -5.23 -4.83 -2.33
N GLU A 116 -6.21 -4.83 -1.42
CA GLU A 116 -6.77 -6.11 -0.95
C GLU A 116 -7.37 -6.86 -2.15
N ALA A 117 -7.26 -8.19 -2.13
CA ALA A 117 -7.99 -9.03 -3.07
C ALA A 117 -9.48 -8.88 -2.78
N ALA A 118 -10.12 -7.90 -3.43
CA ALA A 118 -11.54 -7.66 -3.31
C ALA A 118 -12.29 -8.45 -4.39
N ASP A 119 -13.45 -9.01 -4.02
CA ASP A 119 -14.46 -9.58 -4.93
C ASP A 119 -15.09 -8.55 -5.89
N SER A 120 -14.57 -7.31 -5.94
CA SER A 120 -15.07 -6.26 -6.81
C SER A 120 -14.63 -6.48 -8.25
N ALA A 121 -15.57 -6.31 -9.18
CA ALA A 121 -15.36 -6.45 -10.62
C ALA A 121 -14.28 -5.51 -11.23
N THR A 122 -13.74 -4.57 -10.46
CA THR A 122 -12.65 -3.68 -10.88
C THR A 122 -11.50 -3.78 -9.87
N PRO A 123 -10.31 -4.24 -10.29
CA PRO A 123 -9.12 -4.26 -9.43
C PRO A 123 -8.75 -2.82 -9.04
N ALA A 124 -8.57 -2.56 -7.75
CA ALA A 124 -8.08 -1.26 -7.30
C ALA A 124 -6.59 -1.09 -7.68
N GLU A 125 -6.17 0.13 -8.00
CA GLU A 125 -4.77 0.40 -8.36
C GLU A 125 -3.86 0.42 -7.12
N PRO A 126 -2.60 -0.06 -7.22
CA PRO A 126 -1.62 0.10 -6.16
C PRO A 126 -1.35 1.57 -5.84
N MET A 127 -1.26 1.92 -4.56
CA MET A 127 -1.08 3.32 -4.11
C MET A 127 0.35 3.58 -3.61
N PRO A 128 1.03 4.66 -4.03
CA PRO A 128 2.35 4.99 -3.50
C PRO A 128 2.28 5.38 -2.04
N VAL A 129 3.18 4.82 -1.23
CA VAL A 129 3.33 5.09 0.20
C VAL A 129 4.79 5.26 0.60
N SER A 130 5.03 5.97 1.69
CA SER A 130 6.33 6.05 2.34
C SER A 130 6.18 5.96 3.83
N PHE A 131 7.04 5.16 4.47
CA PHE A 131 6.94 4.86 5.90
C PHE A 131 8.30 4.52 6.49
N PRO A 132 8.51 4.69 7.81
CA PRO A 132 9.76 4.27 8.44
C PRO A 132 9.87 2.74 8.48
N GLU A 133 11.09 2.20 8.42
CA GLU A 133 11.34 0.75 8.52
C GLU A 133 10.77 0.15 9.82
N THR A 134 10.60 0.95 10.87
CA THR A 134 9.95 0.55 12.12
C THR A 134 8.43 0.26 11.99
N ALA A 135 7.82 0.55 10.85
CA ALA A 135 6.43 0.19 10.55
C ALA A 135 6.28 -1.24 10.01
N VAL A 136 7.39 -1.91 9.68
CA VAL A 136 7.39 -3.26 9.11
C VAL A 136 6.99 -4.26 10.17
N VAL A 137 6.06 -5.16 9.81
CA VAL A 137 5.58 -6.26 10.65
C VAL A 137 6.16 -7.58 10.19
N ASP A 138 6.26 -7.76 8.88
CA ASP A 138 6.82 -8.96 8.24
C ASP A 138 7.41 -8.59 6.88
N TRP A 139 8.18 -9.50 6.28
CA TRP A 139 8.70 -9.35 4.93
C TRP A 139 8.57 -10.65 4.15
N THR A 140 8.36 -10.53 2.84
CA THR A 140 8.29 -11.66 1.92
C THR A 140 9.09 -11.35 0.67
N LEU A 141 10.04 -12.23 0.33
CA LEU A 141 10.61 -12.27 -1.01
C LEU A 141 9.80 -13.26 -1.84
N LEU A 142 8.93 -12.75 -2.69
CA LEU A 142 8.12 -13.55 -3.60
C LEU A 142 8.87 -13.76 -4.90
N ARG A 143 9.24 -15.00 -5.19
CA ARG A 143 9.92 -15.37 -6.43
C ARG A 143 8.93 -15.40 -7.59
N ALA A 144 9.41 -15.16 -8.81
CA ALA A 144 8.61 -15.33 -10.03
C ALA A 144 7.99 -16.73 -10.16
N SER A 145 8.62 -17.74 -9.56
CA SER A 145 8.11 -19.13 -9.50
C SER A 145 6.98 -19.34 -8.49
N GLY A 146 6.55 -18.32 -7.75
CA GLY A 146 5.61 -18.41 -6.63
C GLY A 146 6.21 -18.92 -5.31
N ARG A 147 7.51 -19.18 -5.25
CA ARG A 147 8.18 -19.55 -3.99
C ARG A 147 8.33 -18.31 -3.11
N GLU A 148 8.09 -18.47 -1.81
CA GLU A 148 8.27 -17.42 -0.82
C GLU A 148 9.50 -17.68 0.06
N GLU A 149 10.24 -16.62 0.37
CA GLU A 149 11.18 -16.57 1.50
C GLU A 149 10.66 -15.54 2.52
N GLY A 150 10.88 -15.78 3.81
CA GLY A 150 10.33 -14.94 4.87
C GLY A 150 8.90 -15.34 5.23
N ASN A 151 7.97 -14.38 5.20
CA ASN A 151 6.55 -14.57 5.50
C ASN A 151 6.33 -15.30 6.84
N TYR A 152 6.92 -14.78 7.92
CA TYR A 152 6.86 -15.43 9.23
C TYR A 152 5.50 -15.26 9.90
N VAL A 153 4.92 -14.07 9.80
CA VAL A 153 3.62 -13.72 10.37
C VAL A 153 2.51 -14.38 9.55
N GLY A 154 2.60 -14.37 8.23
CA GLY A 154 1.59 -15.04 7.39
C GLY A 154 1.54 -16.54 7.64
N ARG A 155 2.69 -17.22 7.68
CA ARG A 155 2.75 -18.66 8.01
C ARG A 155 2.27 -18.97 9.42
N TYR A 156 2.56 -18.11 10.39
CA TYR A 156 2.02 -18.24 11.75
C TYR A 156 0.48 -18.17 11.76
N ASN A 157 -0.09 -17.18 11.08
CA ASN A 157 -1.55 -17.01 11.00
C ASN A 157 -2.23 -18.17 10.28
N GLU A 158 -1.66 -18.66 9.19
CA GLU A 158 -2.14 -19.85 8.47
C GLU A 158 -2.16 -21.08 9.37
N THR A 159 -1.07 -21.33 10.09
CA THR A 159 -0.96 -22.44 11.04
C THR A 159 -1.99 -22.33 12.17
N ALA A 160 -2.15 -21.13 12.74
CA ALA A 160 -3.12 -20.87 13.79
C ALA A 160 -4.56 -21.15 13.32
N ALA A 161 -4.91 -20.67 12.12
CA ALA A 161 -6.22 -20.91 11.51
C ALA A 161 -6.48 -22.39 11.24
N GLN A 162 -5.47 -23.15 10.79
CA GLN A 162 -5.59 -24.59 10.57
C GLN A 162 -5.86 -25.33 11.89
N VAL A 163 -5.15 -24.98 12.97
CA VAL A 163 -5.36 -25.58 14.29
C VAL A 163 -6.75 -25.28 14.84
N GLU A 164 -7.23 -24.05 14.68
CA GLU A 164 -8.58 -23.67 15.09
C GLU A 164 -9.66 -24.42 14.29
N GLY A 165 -9.50 -24.53 12.97
CA GLY A 165 -10.41 -25.30 12.11
C GLY A 165 -10.44 -26.79 12.44
N MET A 166 -9.35 -27.36 12.97
CA MET A 166 -9.31 -28.74 13.46
C MET A 166 -10.02 -28.94 14.80
N ARG A 167 -10.09 -27.91 15.66
CA ARG A 167 -10.78 -27.99 16.97
C ARG A 167 -12.31 -27.93 16.87
N LEU A 168 -12.82 -27.43 15.74
CA LEU A 168 -14.26 -27.24 15.51
C LEU A 168 -14.92 -28.41 14.75
N ARG A 169 -14.16 -29.49 14.47
CA ARG A 169 -14.64 -30.72 13.84
C ARG A 169 -14.65 -31.88 14.84
#